data_AF-A0ABD6CSS6-F1
#
_entry.id   AF-A0ABD6CSS6-F1
#
_cell.length_a   1.000
_cell.length_b   1.000
_cell.length_c   1.000
_cell.angle_alpha   90.00
_cell.angle_beta   90.00
_cell.angle_gamma   90.00
#
_symmetry.space_group_name_H-M   'P 1'
#
loop_
_entity.id
_entity.type
_entity.pdbx_description
1 polymer ?
#
loop_
_entity_poly.entity_id
_entity_poly.type
_entity_poly.pdbx_seq_one_letter_code
_entity_poly.pdbx_strand_id
1 'polypeptide(L)' 'MLANTTGNDYPNSLNRLAVVGLVLGAAVAMAGLFALPALESLGFAFRQAFLVVGVAEFAAAVVVGTAAYHLYTVPEE' A
#
# COMPACT_ATOMS: atom_id res chain seq x y z
N MET A 1 -36.61 16.87 24.85
CA MET A 1 -36.75 15.52 24.28
C MET A 1 -35.63 15.30 23.29
N LEU A 2 -34.97 14.15 23.39
CA LEU A 2 -33.63 13.85 22.86
C LEU A 2 -33.51 13.99 21.34
N ALA A 3 -32.57 14.80 20.89
CA ALA A 3 -31.99 14.64 19.55
C ALA A 3 -31.10 13.39 19.59
N ASN A 4 -31.69 12.25 19.26
CA ASN A 4 -30.97 11.00 19.03
C ASN A 4 -30.32 11.05 17.64
N THR A 5 -29.18 11.74 17.52
CA THR A 5 -28.32 11.74 16.33
C THR A 5 -27.15 10.77 16.49
N THR A 6 -27.40 9.54 16.96
CA THR A 6 -26.42 8.43 16.92
C THR A 6 -26.44 7.74 15.56
N GLY A 7 -26.37 8.53 14.50
CA GLY A 7 -26.22 8.08 13.12
C GLY A 7 -25.08 8.86 12.52
N ASN A 8 -23.86 8.56 12.98
CA ASN A 8 -22.63 8.98 12.35
C ASN A 8 -22.46 8.22 11.02
N ASP A 9 -23.47 8.29 10.16
CA ASP A 9 -23.45 7.87 8.76
C ASP A 9 -22.71 8.97 7.98
N TYR A 10 -21.50 9.32 8.40
CA TYR A 10 -20.60 9.98 7.48
C TYR A 10 -20.19 8.90 6.50
N PRO A 11 -20.56 9.01 5.20
CA PRO A 11 -19.98 8.10 4.22
C PRO A 11 -18.48 8.21 4.40
N ASN A 12 -17.80 7.07 4.58
CA ASN A 12 -16.34 6.99 4.54
C ASN A 12 -15.95 7.52 3.15
N SER A 13 -15.74 8.82 3.02
CA SER A 13 -15.18 9.43 1.83
C SER A 13 -13.88 8.71 1.60
N LEU A 14 -13.80 7.97 0.49
CA LEU A 14 -12.59 7.25 0.17
C LEU A 14 -11.46 8.27 0.03
N ASN A 15 -10.52 8.27 0.97
CA ASN A 15 -9.32 9.07 0.86
C ASN A 15 -8.57 8.60 -0.41
N ARG A 16 -8.71 9.37 -1.49
CA ARG A 16 -8.18 9.01 -2.82
C ARG A 16 -6.68 8.75 -2.78
N LEU A 17 -5.95 9.49 -1.96
CA LEU A 17 -4.51 9.29 -1.80
C LEU A 17 -4.20 7.94 -1.16
N ALA A 18 -4.95 7.56 -0.11
CA ALA A 18 -4.81 6.26 0.53
C ALA A 18 -5.15 5.12 -0.45
N VAL A 19 -6.21 5.26 -1.25
CA VAL A 19 -6.55 4.27 -2.29
C VAL A 19 -5.45 4.15 -3.34
N VAL A 20 -4.91 5.27 -3.82
CA VAL A 20 -3.80 5.28 -4.79
C VAL A 20 -2.56 4.63 -4.19
N GLY A 21 -2.21 4.94 -2.94
CA GLY A 21 -1.11 4.33 -2.23
C GLY A 21 -1.27 2.82 -2.09
N LEU A 22 -2.48 2.36 -1.75
CA LEU A 22 -2.79 0.94 -1.63
C LEU A 22 -2.63 0.20 -2.96
N VAL A 23 -3.19 0.76 -4.05
CA VAL A 23 -3.12 0.15 -5.40
C VAL A 23 -1.69 0.12 -5.90
N LEU A 24 -0.94 1.22 -5.77
CA LEU A 24 0.46 1.28 -6.22
C LEU A 24 1.35 0.33 -5.40
N GLY A 25 1.18 0.30 -4.08
CA GLY A 25 1.93 -0.61 -3.21
C GLY A 25 1.64 -2.09 -3.54
N ALA A 26 0.37 -2.44 -3.75
CA ALA A 26 0.00 -3.79 -4.17
C ALA A 26 0.58 -4.16 -5.55
N ALA A 27 0.58 -3.22 -6.50
CA ALA A 27 1.17 -3.45 -7.82
C ALA A 27 2.69 -3.69 -7.73
N VAL A 28 3.41 -2.95 -6.90
CA VAL A 28 4.85 -3.15 -6.66
C VAL A 28 5.11 -4.52 -6.02
N ALA A 29 4.32 -4.90 -5.01
CA ALA A 29 4.45 -6.21 -4.38
C ALA A 29 4.21 -7.37 -5.39
N MET A 30 3.21 -7.24 -6.26
CA MET A 30 2.96 -8.23 -7.32
C MET A 30 4.10 -8.28 -8.35
N ALA A 31 4.69 -7.14 -8.69
CA ALA A 31 5.87 -7.11 -9.57
C ALA A 31 7.07 -7.79 -8.92
N GLY A 32 7.26 -7.64 -7.61
CA GLY A 32 8.32 -8.29 -6.82
C GLY A 32 8.37 -9.81 -6.99
N LEU A 33 7.21 -10.47 -7.08
CA LEU A 33 7.08 -11.91 -7.28
C LEU A 33 7.84 -12.44 -8.52
N PHE A 34 8.02 -11.59 -9.54
CA PHE A 34 8.66 -11.95 -10.80
C PHE A 34 9.90 -11.10 -11.12
N ALA A 35 10.23 -10.13 -10.27
CA ALA A 35 11.33 -9.19 -10.51
C ALA A 35 12.71 -9.85 -10.43
N LEU A 36 12.86 -10.87 -9.58
CA LEU A 36 14.14 -11.57 -9.38
C LEU A 36 14.69 -12.21 -10.69
N PRO A 37 13.96 -13.10 -11.37
CA PRO A 37 14.42 -13.67 -12.65
C PRO A 37 14.72 -12.62 -13.72
N ALA A 38 13.92 -11.55 -13.78
CA ALA A 38 14.13 -10.47 -14.73
C ALA A 38 15.45 -9.73 -14.47
N LEU A 39 15.76 -9.41 -13.22
CA LEU A 39 17.01 -8.77 -12.84
C LEU A 39 18.23 -9.66 -13.10
N GLU A 40 18.12 -10.97 -12.86
CA GLU A 40 19.20 -11.90 -13.19
C GLU A 40 19.44 -11.98 -14.70
N SER A 41 18.38 -11.97 -15.52
CA SER A 41 18.51 -11.93 -16.98
C SER A 41 19.20 -10.67 -17.53
N LEU A 42 19.18 -9.58 -16.75
CA LEU A 42 19.88 -8.33 -17.06
C LEU A 42 21.35 -8.35 -16.61
N GLY A 43 21.80 -9.45 -16.00
CA GLY A 43 23.19 -9.66 -15.58
C GLY A 43 23.48 -9.30 -14.12
N PHE A 44 22.46 -9.01 -13.30
CA PHE A 44 22.68 -8.83 -11.87
C PHE A 44 22.98 -10.16 -11.19
N ALA A 45 23.89 -10.14 -10.21
CA ALA A 45 24.08 -11.30 -9.33
C ALA A 45 22.85 -11.48 -8.41
N PHE A 46 22.48 -12.74 -8.11
CA PHE A 46 21.33 -13.09 -7.26
C PHE A 46 21.24 -12.22 -5.99
N ARG A 47 22.35 -12.08 -5.25
CA ARG A 47 22.38 -11.33 -3.99
C ARG A 47 22.06 -9.85 -4.18
N GLN A 48 22.49 -9.25 -5.29
CA GLN A 48 22.19 -7.86 -5.61
C GLN A 48 20.72 -7.70 -6.02
N ALA A 49 20.24 -8.58 -6.91
CA ALA A 49 18.84 -8.60 -7.34
C ALA A 49 17.89 -8.78 -6.14
N PHE A 50 18.21 -9.72 -5.25
CA PHE A 50 17.45 -9.99 -4.03
C PHE A 50 17.38 -8.78 -3.09
N LEU A 51 18.48 -8.07 -2.90
CA LEU A 51 18.48 -6.85 -2.07
C LEU A 51 17.61 -5.74 -2.66
N VAL A 52 17.68 -5.54 -3.99
CA VAL A 52 16.85 -4.54 -4.68
C VAL A 52 15.37 -4.87 -4.54
N VAL A 53 14.98 -6.12 -4.80
CA VAL A 53 13.59 -6.57 -4.67
C VAL A 53 13.12 -6.47 -3.22
N GLY A 54 13.92 -6.94 -2.27
CA GLY A 54 13.55 -6.91 -0.85
C GLY A 54 13.34 -5.49 -0.31
N VAL A 55 14.16 -4.52 -0.71
CA VAL A 55 13.95 -3.11 -0.32
C VAL A 55 12.68 -2.55 -0.94
N ALA A 56 12.42 -2.85 -2.22
CA ALA A 56 11.22 -2.40 -2.91
C ALA A 56 9.94 -2.98 -2.28
N GLU A 57 9.94 -4.28 -1.96
CA GLU A 57 8.82 -4.95 -1.29
C GLU A 57 8.59 -4.42 0.12
N PHE A 58 9.66 -4.18 0.88
CA PHE A 58 9.55 -3.58 2.21
C PHE A 58 8.93 -2.17 2.15
N ALA A 59 9.39 -1.32 1.23
CA ALA A 59 8.80 0.00 1.03
C ALA A 59 7.32 -0.08 0.62
N ALA A 60 6.98 -1.01 -0.28
CA ALA A 60 5.60 -1.25 -0.68
C ALA A 60 4.72 -1.68 0.50
N ALA A 61 5.22 -2.54 1.39
CA ALA A 61 4.51 -2.96 2.60
C ALA A 61 4.22 -1.78 3.54
N VAL A 62 5.18 -0.87 3.73
CA VAL A 62 4.98 0.35 4.53
C VAL A 62 3.92 1.26 3.91
N VAL A 63 3.95 1.46 2.59
CA VAL A 63 2.94 2.26 1.88
C VAL A 63 1.55 1.63 2.00
N VAL A 64 1.43 0.31 1.82
CA VAL A 64 0.15 -0.40 1.99
C VAL A 64 -0.37 -0.30 3.42
N GLY A 65 0.49 -0.48 4.42
CA GLY A 65 0.10 -0.38 5.83
C GLY A 65 -0.38 1.02 6.22
N THR A 66 0.34 2.06 5.80
CA THR A 66 -0.06 3.46 6.02
C THR A 66 -1.34 3.82 5.27
N ALA A 67 -1.48 3.39 4.02
CA ALA A 67 -2.70 3.56 3.24
C ALA A 67 -3.91 2.88 3.90
N ALA A 68 -3.76 1.64 4.37
CA ALA A 68 -4.80 0.93 5.08
C ALA A 68 -5.18 1.64 6.39
N TYR A 69 -4.20 2.11 7.15
CA TYR A 69 -4.45 2.90 8.36
C TYR A 69 -5.29 4.15 8.04
N HIS A 70 -4.91 4.90 7.01
CA HIS A 70 -5.63 6.10 6.58
C HIS A 70 -7.03 5.82 6.02
N LEU A 71 -7.30 4.62 5.49
CA LEU A 71 -8.64 4.23 5.04
C LEU A 71 -9.61 3.94 6.20
N TYR A 72 -9.11 3.52 7.36
CA TYR A 72 -9.96 3.03 8.46
C TYR A 72 -9.97 3.92 9.72
N THR A 73 -9.02 4.85 9.89
CA THR A 73 -8.81 5.51 11.19
C THR A 73 -8.78 7.03 11.18
N VAL A 74 -8.78 7.69 10.03
CA VAL A 74 -8.79 9.16 9.98
C VAL A 74 -10.23 9.65 9.82
N PRO A 75 -10.83 10.28 10.86
CA PRO A 75 -12.06 11.03 10.68
C PRO A 75 -11.74 12.21 9.77
N GLU A 76 -12.56 12.44 8.74
CA GLU A 76 -12.45 13.67 7.97
C GLU A 76 -12.73 14.87 8.88
N GLU A 77 -11.78 15.81 8.92
CA GLU A 77 -11.98 17.13 9.54
C GLU A 77 -13.01 17.95 8.76
#